data_AF-A0A948I4I8-F1
#
_entry.id   AF-A0A948I4I8-F1
#
_cell.length_a   1.000
_cell.length_b   1.000
_cell.length_c   1.000
_cell.angle_alpha   90.00
_cell.angle_beta   90.00
_cell.angle_gamma   90.00
#
_symmetry.space_group_name_H-M   'P 1'
#
loop_
_entity.id
_entity.type
_entity.pdbx_description
1 polymer ?
#
loop_
_entity_poly.entity_id
_entity_poly.type
_entity_poly.pdbx_seq_one_letter_code
_entity_poly.pdbx_strand_id
1 'polypeptide(L)'
;MTAKLTSRFLDTVAPDPAKRLELPDGLTPGLYFIVQPSGAKSWAVRYRHRGRPAKMTLGKYPLLSLADAREAAREALRDAALGGDPAEAKRRQAAALATLPESLGDLCDRYRDEHLKKRVRNWRNNQAEIETHIRPALGRYHLDELTRAHVREMLKGIVAKGYPVAANRVLTRLRAMLNWALAEDLVEVNIAAGIKKPTKERPRDRTLTDGELVAIWRGTEDLSYPAREFMRLLLLTGQRRDDVRKMHWDEVDLKAATWTIPAGRYKTGRAHLVP
;
A
#
# COMPACT_ATOMS: atom_id res chain seq x y z
N MET A 1 -2.13 6.80 55.21
CA MET A 1 -3.25 7.28 54.36
C MET A 1 -2.68 7.86 53.09
N THR A 2 -3.24 7.52 51.93
CA THR A 2 -2.81 8.07 50.64
C THR A 2 -3.39 9.47 50.45
N ALA A 3 -2.55 10.46 50.12
CA ALA A 3 -3.00 11.84 49.94
C ALA A 3 -3.84 12.01 48.66
N LYS A 4 -4.88 12.86 48.72
CA LYS A 4 -5.67 13.26 47.55
C LYS A 4 -4.83 14.19 46.67
N LEU A 5 -4.62 13.82 45.39
CA LEU A 5 -3.96 14.71 44.44
C LEU A 5 -4.89 15.85 44.05
N THR A 6 -4.31 17.04 43.86
CA THR A 6 -4.98 18.25 43.38
C THR A 6 -4.18 18.84 42.22
N SER A 7 -4.82 19.49 41.26
CA SER A 7 -4.12 20.07 40.08
C SER A 7 -3.00 21.02 40.49
N ARG A 8 -3.27 21.90 41.47
CA ARG A 8 -2.28 22.83 42.02
C ARG A 8 -1.07 22.12 42.63
N PHE A 9 -1.27 21.00 43.32
CA PHE A 9 -0.16 20.21 43.85
C PHE A 9 0.70 19.62 42.72
N LEU A 10 0.08 19.07 41.66
CA LEU A 10 0.79 18.44 40.54
C LEU A 10 1.70 19.39 39.77
N ASP A 11 1.29 20.65 39.65
CA ASP A 11 2.11 21.70 39.04
C ASP A 11 3.39 21.95 39.84
N THR A 12 3.31 21.87 41.17
CA THR A 12 4.45 22.09 42.07
C THR A 12 5.38 20.88 42.23
N VAL A 13 5.01 19.70 41.74
CA VAL A 13 5.86 18.51 41.86
C VAL A 13 7.10 18.66 40.98
N ALA A 14 8.27 18.82 41.62
CA ALA A 14 9.57 18.84 40.96
C ALA A 14 10.09 17.41 40.69
N PRO A 15 10.85 17.19 39.60
CA PRO A 15 11.50 15.91 39.35
C PRO A 15 12.66 15.66 40.33
N ASP A 16 12.85 14.40 40.69
CA ASP A 16 14.06 13.94 41.37
C ASP A 16 15.04 13.39 40.32
N PRO A 17 16.23 14.00 40.14
CA PRO A 17 17.16 13.60 39.09
C PRO A 17 17.75 12.18 39.30
N ALA A 18 17.67 11.62 40.50
CA ALA A 18 18.20 10.29 40.80
C ALA A 18 17.18 9.17 40.62
N LYS A 19 15.88 9.45 40.76
CA LYS A 19 14.84 8.40 40.74
C LYS A 19 13.49 8.87 40.25
N ARG A 20 12.74 7.92 39.67
CA ARG A 20 11.35 8.12 39.28
C ARG A 20 10.46 8.26 40.52
N LEU A 21 9.64 9.30 40.54
CA LEU A 21 8.61 9.49 41.57
C LEU A 21 7.28 8.88 41.09
N GLU A 22 6.60 8.19 42.01
CA GLU A 22 5.26 7.64 41.79
C GLU A 22 4.35 8.08 42.92
N LEU A 23 3.42 8.99 42.62
CA LEU A 23 2.50 9.56 43.60
C LEU A 23 1.12 8.91 43.42
N PRO A 24 0.68 8.01 44.31
CA PRO A 24 -0.66 7.44 44.26
C PRO A 24 -1.75 8.48 44.53
N ASP A 25 -2.88 8.39 43.83
CA ASP A 25 -4.05 9.22 44.10
C ASP A 25 -4.93 8.62 45.20
N GLY A 26 -5.18 9.39 46.27
CA GLY A 26 -6.05 8.98 47.36
C GLY A 26 -7.53 8.83 47.01
N LEU A 27 -8.02 9.45 45.91
CA LEU A 27 -9.42 9.34 45.49
C LEU A 27 -9.69 8.22 44.49
N THR A 28 -8.67 7.76 43.77
CA THR A 28 -8.80 6.74 42.73
C THR A 28 -7.74 5.66 42.98
N PRO A 29 -8.02 4.66 43.84
CA PRO A 29 -7.07 3.60 44.15
C PRO A 29 -6.58 2.91 42.88
N GLY A 30 -5.26 2.83 42.72
CA GLY A 30 -4.63 2.28 41.51
C GLY A 30 -4.19 3.33 40.49
N LEU A 31 -4.63 4.59 40.58
CA LEU A 31 -4.09 5.69 39.78
C LEU A 31 -2.81 6.27 40.41
N TYR A 32 -1.81 6.50 39.58
CA TYR A 32 -0.52 7.06 39.95
C TYR A 32 -0.13 8.20 39.01
N PHE A 33 0.36 9.29 39.59
CA PHE A 33 1.11 10.31 38.88
C PHE A 33 2.58 9.93 38.85
N ILE A 34 3.17 9.87 37.66
CA ILE A 34 4.54 9.45 37.44
C ILE A 34 5.35 10.67 36.99
N VAL A 35 6.43 10.95 37.71
CA VAL A 35 7.42 11.96 37.32
C VAL A 35 8.75 11.26 37.09
N GLN A 36 9.22 11.30 35.85
CA GLN A 36 10.53 10.74 35.48
C GLN A 36 11.67 11.65 35.95
N PRO A 37 12.89 11.13 36.14
CA PRO A 37 14.06 11.96 36.43
C PRO A 37 14.30 13.08 35.42
N SER A 38 13.91 12.85 34.15
CA SER A 38 13.97 13.84 33.07
C SER A 38 12.95 14.98 33.17
N GLY A 39 12.04 14.96 34.15
CA GLY A 39 10.94 15.91 34.25
C GLY A 39 9.67 15.52 33.50
N ALA A 40 9.69 14.44 32.71
CA ALA A 40 8.49 13.98 32.00
C ALA A 40 7.41 13.49 32.99
N LYS A 41 6.22 14.08 32.92
CA LYS A 41 5.07 13.78 33.78
C LYS A 41 4.00 12.98 33.03
N SER A 42 3.46 11.93 33.66
CA SER A 42 2.44 11.08 33.04
C SER A 42 1.54 10.40 34.07
N TRP A 43 0.41 9.88 33.60
CA TRP A 43 -0.54 9.12 34.39
C TRP A 43 -0.39 7.63 34.10
N ALA A 44 -0.44 6.82 35.15
CA ALA A 44 -0.49 5.37 35.02
C ALA A 44 -1.50 4.76 35.97
N VAL A 45 -2.16 3.70 35.53
CA VAL A 45 -3.03 2.88 36.37
C VAL A 45 -2.37 1.52 36.62
N ARG A 46 -2.40 1.06 37.87
CA ARG A 46 -1.97 -0.27 38.29
C ARG A 46 -3.20 -1.09 38.66
N TYR A 47 -3.26 -2.32 38.18
CA TYR A 47 -4.36 -3.24 38.40
C TYR A 47 -3.83 -4.68 38.47
N ARG A 48 -4.72 -5.64 38.69
CA ARG A 48 -4.41 -7.07 38.57
C ARG A 48 -5.17 -7.66 37.40
N HIS A 49 -4.49 -8.45 36.59
CA HIS A 49 -5.11 -9.26 35.55
C HIS A 49 -4.73 -10.72 35.79
N ARG A 50 -5.73 -11.60 35.91
CA ARG A 50 -5.54 -13.04 36.20
C ARG A 50 -4.57 -13.29 37.38
N GLY A 51 -4.73 -12.51 38.46
CA GLY A 51 -3.92 -12.61 39.68
C GLY A 51 -2.52 -11.97 39.59
N ARG A 52 -2.06 -11.54 38.41
CA ARG A 52 -0.74 -10.90 38.22
C ARG A 52 -0.84 -9.38 38.25
N PRO A 53 0.12 -8.67 38.88
CA PRO A 53 0.17 -7.21 38.81
C PRO A 53 0.44 -6.74 37.38
N ALA A 54 -0.32 -5.75 36.94
CA ALA A 54 -0.22 -5.13 35.62
C ALA A 54 -0.23 -3.60 35.75
N LYS A 55 0.32 -2.92 34.75
CA LYS A 55 0.40 -1.46 34.69
C LYS A 55 0.08 -0.98 33.28
N MET A 56 -0.72 0.07 33.17
CA MET A 56 -1.01 0.77 31.92
C MET A 56 -0.72 2.26 32.06
N THR A 57 -0.03 2.85 31.09
CA THR A 57 0.13 4.31 31.00
C THR A 57 -1.10 4.92 30.32
N LEU A 58 -1.76 5.87 30.98
CA LEU A 58 -2.99 6.51 30.49
C LEU A 58 -2.67 7.64 29.51
N GLY A 59 -1.78 8.56 29.88
CA GLY A 59 -1.41 9.71 29.05
C GLY A 59 -0.36 10.60 29.69
N LYS A 60 0.14 11.59 28.95
CA LYS A 60 1.09 12.59 29.45
C LYS A 60 0.37 13.73 30.14
N TYR A 61 0.98 14.32 31.17
CA TYR A 61 0.55 15.57 31.77
C TYR A 61 1.30 16.74 31.11
N PRO A 62 0.68 17.90 30.84
CA PRO A 62 -0.69 18.30 31.19
C PRO A 62 -1.76 17.94 30.15
N LEU A 63 -1.40 17.28 29.03
CA LEU A 63 -2.35 16.92 27.95
C LEU A 63 -3.56 16.12 28.44
N LEU A 64 -3.35 15.20 29.40
CA LEU A 64 -4.42 14.53 30.12
C LEU A 64 -4.51 15.15 31.53
N SER A 65 -5.63 15.80 31.81
CA SER A 65 -5.84 16.47 33.09
C SER A 65 -6.00 15.47 34.25
N LEU A 66 -5.93 15.93 35.50
CA LEU A 66 -6.20 15.07 36.66
C LEU A 66 -7.64 14.51 36.63
N ALA A 67 -8.61 15.29 36.16
CA ALA A 67 -10.01 14.85 36.07
C ALA A 67 -10.13 13.71 35.07
N ASP A 68 -9.64 13.92 33.84
CA ASP A 68 -9.68 12.93 32.76
C ASP A 68 -8.86 11.68 33.12
N ALA A 69 -7.72 11.84 33.80
CA ALA A 69 -6.92 10.72 34.27
C ALA A 69 -7.65 9.86 35.31
N ARG A 70 -8.48 10.47 36.18
CA ARG A 70 -9.33 9.72 37.12
C ARG A 70 -10.44 8.97 36.40
N GLU A 71 -11.07 9.58 35.39
CA GLU A 71 -12.09 8.90 34.58
C GLU A 71 -11.49 7.72 33.82
N ALA A 72 -10.40 7.93 33.07
CA ALA A 72 -9.70 6.88 32.33
C ALA A 72 -9.19 5.75 33.24
N ALA A 73 -8.77 6.07 34.48
CA ALA A 73 -8.40 5.06 35.46
C ALA A 73 -9.59 4.22 35.92
N ARG A 74 -10.76 4.82 36.16
CA ARG A 74 -11.97 4.08 36.57
C ARG A 74 -12.45 3.15 35.47
N GLU A 75 -12.40 3.59 34.21
CA GLU A 75 -12.74 2.75 33.06
C GLU A 75 -11.80 1.54 32.95
N ALA A 76 -10.49 1.78 33.01
CA ALA A 76 -9.49 0.72 32.99
C ALA A 76 -9.65 -0.28 34.15
N LEU A 77 -9.93 0.22 35.36
CA LEU A 77 -10.16 -0.64 36.52
C LEU A 77 -11.45 -1.45 36.39
N ARG A 78 -12.50 -0.87 35.80
CA ARG A 78 -13.76 -1.57 35.52
C ARG A 78 -13.55 -2.70 34.51
N ASP A 79 -12.87 -2.43 33.40
CA ASP A 79 -12.55 -3.44 32.38
C ASP A 79 -11.71 -4.59 32.98
N ALA A 80 -10.68 -4.26 33.77
CA ALA A 80 -9.87 -5.26 34.47
C ALA A 80 -10.71 -6.12 35.45
N ALA A 81 -11.67 -5.51 36.15
CA ALA A 81 -12.57 -6.23 37.07
C ALA A 81 -13.52 -7.20 36.34
N LEU A 82 -13.85 -6.91 35.09
CA LEU A 82 -14.64 -7.80 34.21
C LEU A 82 -13.78 -8.88 33.52
N GLY A 83 -12.47 -8.96 33.83
CA GLY A 83 -11.56 -9.95 33.29
C GLY A 83 -10.78 -9.50 32.04
N GLY A 84 -10.94 -8.24 31.60
CA GLY A 84 -10.18 -7.64 30.51
C GLY A 84 -8.73 -7.33 30.88
N ASP A 85 -7.90 -7.05 29.87
CA ASP A 85 -6.57 -6.46 30.04
C ASP A 85 -6.52 -5.09 29.33
N PRO A 86 -6.78 -3.98 30.05
CA PRO A 86 -6.81 -2.64 29.47
C PRO A 86 -5.54 -2.25 28.69
N ALA A 87 -4.36 -2.67 29.17
CA ALA A 87 -3.10 -2.38 28.49
C ALA A 87 -3.03 -3.08 27.13
N GLU A 88 -3.51 -4.32 27.06
CA GLU A 88 -3.57 -5.09 25.82
C GLU A 88 -4.65 -4.54 24.87
N ALA A 89 -5.82 -4.14 25.39
CA ALA A 89 -6.85 -3.48 24.59
C ALA A 89 -6.32 -2.18 23.95
N LYS A 90 -5.62 -1.35 24.74
CA LYS A 90 -4.96 -0.14 24.23
C LYS A 90 -3.87 -0.43 23.20
N ARG A 91 -3.05 -1.48 23.42
CA ARG A 91 -2.05 -1.93 22.43
C ARG A 91 -2.71 -2.40 21.14
N ARG A 92 -3.78 -3.18 21.22
CA ARG A 92 -4.54 -3.66 20.06
C ARG A 92 -5.17 -2.52 19.29
N GLN A 93 -5.75 -1.54 19.98
CA GLN A 93 -6.30 -0.34 19.34
C GLN A 93 -5.22 0.49 18.65
N ALA A 94 -4.06 0.67 19.28
CA ALA A 94 -2.92 1.34 18.66
C ALA A 94 -2.36 0.57 17.44
N ALA A 95 -2.31 -0.76 17.52
CA ALA A 95 -1.89 -1.62 16.41
C ALA A 95 -2.91 -1.63 15.26
N ALA A 96 -4.20 -1.58 15.56
CA ALA A 96 -5.29 -1.49 14.59
C ALA A 96 -5.28 -0.14 13.85
N LEU A 97 -5.03 0.98 14.56
CA LEU A 97 -4.80 2.28 13.92
C LEU A 97 -3.55 2.25 13.04
N ALA A 98 -2.46 1.62 13.50
CA ALA A 98 -1.22 1.51 12.73
C ALA A 98 -1.30 0.58 11.50
N THR A 99 -2.42 -0.14 11.28
CA THR A 99 -2.58 -1.05 10.14
C THR A 99 -3.43 -0.48 9.00
N LEU A 100 -4.18 0.61 9.22
CA LEU A 100 -4.92 1.27 8.16
C LEU A 100 -3.98 2.26 7.43
N PRO A 101 -3.93 2.25 6.09
CA PRO A 101 -3.13 3.22 5.36
C PRO A 101 -3.72 4.63 5.58
N GLU A 102 -2.94 5.53 6.17
CA GLU A 102 -3.36 6.93 6.37
C GLU A 102 -3.27 7.72 5.05
N SER A 103 -2.22 7.46 4.27
CA SER A 103 -1.99 8.14 2.99
C SER A 103 -2.16 7.23 1.76
N LEU A 104 -2.31 7.84 0.59
CA LEU A 104 -2.24 7.08 -0.66
C LEU A 104 -0.85 6.44 -0.85
N GLY A 105 0.22 7.02 -0.30
CA GLY A 105 1.55 6.43 -0.30
C GLY A 105 1.57 5.08 0.40
N ASP A 106 1.01 5.02 1.61
CA ASP A 106 0.92 3.77 2.39
C ASP A 106 0.04 2.75 1.67
N LEU A 107 -1.06 3.22 1.05
CA LEU A 107 -1.92 2.37 0.25
C LEU A 107 -1.17 1.78 -0.97
N CYS A 108 -0.27 2.54 -1.61
CA CYS A 108 0.55 2.04 -2.71
C CYS A 108 1.48 0.91 -2.26
N ASP A 109 2.11 1.04 -1.08
CA ASP A 109 2.98 0.00 -0.52
C ASP A 109 2.21 -1.26 -0.17
N ARG A 110 1.05 -1.09 0.49
CA ARG A 110 0.18 -2.21 0.84
C ARG A 110 -0.38 -2.91 -0.39
N TYR A 111 -0.87 -2.16 -1.38
CA TYR A 111 -1.34 -2.71 -2.65
C TYR A 111 -0.26 -3.49 -3.40
N ARG A 112 0.99 -3.00 -3.36
CA ARG A 112 2.13 -3.72 -3.95
C ARG A 112 2.30 -5.10 -3.31
N ASP A 113 2.35 -5.15 -1.98
CA ASP A 113 2.74 -6.36 -1.24
C ASP A 113 1.60 -7.36 -1.09
N GLU A 114 0.37 -6.88 -0.93
CA GLU A 114 -0.79 -7.72 -0.68
C GLU A 114 -1.53 -8.12 -1.97
N HIS A 115 -1.52 -7.28 -3.00
CA HIS A 115 -2.25 -7.54 -4.25
C HIS A 115 -1.32 -7.79 -5.44
N LEU A 116 -0.50 -6.81 -5.82
CA LEU A 116 0.26 -6.87 -7.07
C LEU A 116 1.20 -8.08 -7.11
N LYS A 117 2.08 -8.24 -6.11
CA LYS A 117 3.05 -9.36 -6.06
C LYS A 117 2.38 -10.73 -6.07
N LYS A 118 1.19 -10.85 -5.46
CA LYS A 118 0.51 -12.14 -5.25
C LYS A 118 -0.43 -12.53 -6.40
N ARG A 119 -1.04 -11.55 -7.08
CA ARG A 119 -2.15 -11.79 -8.02
C ARG A 119 -1.86 -11.35 -9.46
N VAL A 120 -0.86 -10.50 -9.70
CA VAL A 120 -0.63 -9.90 -11.02
C VAL A 120 0.64 -10.45 -11.68
N ARG A 121 0.49 -11.16 -12.80
CA ARG A 121 1.61 -11.76 -13.56
C ARG A 121 2.69 -10.74 -13.95
N ASN A 122 2.29 -9.54 -14.37
CA ASN A 122 3.20 -8.44 -14.74
C ASN A 122 3.22 -7.32 -13.70
N TRP A 123 3.29 -7.67 -12.42
CA TRP A 123 3.20 -6.71 -11.32
C TRP A 123 4.26 -5.61 -11.35
N ARG A 124 5.50 -5.92 -11.80
CA ARG A 124 6.60 -4.94 -11.88
C ARG A 124 6.29 -3.75 -12.79
N ASN A 125 5.65 -3.99 -13.94
CA ASN A 125 5.23 -2.91 -14.85
C ASN A 125 4.13 -2.06 -14.23
N ASN A 126 3.20 -2.69 -13.50
CA ASN A 126 2.13 -1.96 -12.79
C ASN A 126 2.73 -1.10 -11.67
N GLN A 127 3.67 -1.65 -10.90
CA GLN A 127 4.38 -0.95 -9.86
C GLN A 127 5.17 0.24 -10.44
N ALA A 128 5.91 0.05 -11.53
CA ALA A 128 6.67 1.13 -12.15
C ALA A 128 5.76 2.31 -12.56
N GLU A 129 4.58 2.04 -13.14
CA GLU A 129 3.59 3.09 -13.45
C GLU A 129 3.06 3.80 -12.19
N ILE A 130 2.83 3.06 -11.10
CA ILE A 130 2.42 3.62 -9.80
C ILE A 130 3.50 4.53 -9.22
N GLU A 131 4.75 4.05 -9.18
CA GLU A 131 5.88 4.78 -8.60
C GLU A 131 6.30 6.00 -9.44
N THR A 132 6.11 5.94 -10.76
CA THR A 132 6.49 7.05 -11.66
C THR A 132 5.44 8.16 -11.69
N HIS A 133 4.15 7.81 -11.57
CA HIS A 133 3.06 8.75 -11.83
C HIS A 133 2.11 8.96 -10.65
N ILE A 134 1.72 7.89 -9.95
CA ILE A 134 0.68 7.95 -8.90
C ILE A 134 1.28 8.40 -7.58
N ARG A 135 2.30 7.70 -7.07
CA ARG A 135 2.92 8.03 -5.78
C ARG A 135 3.49 9.46 -5.73
N PRO A 136 4.23 9.95 -6.74
CA PRO A 136 4.79 11.30 -6.66
C PRO A 136 3.72 12.40 -6.68
N ALA A 137 2.59 12.17 -7.37
CA ALA A 137 1.54 13.16 -7.50
C ALA A 137 0.55 13.13 -6.33
N LEU A 138 0.21 11.93 -5.85
CA LEU A 138 -0.91 11.73 -4.93
C LEU A 138 -0.51 11.07 -3.60
N GLY A 139 0.69 10.51 -3.48
CA GLY A 139 1.11 9.71 -2.33
C GLY A 139 1.12 10.46 -1.00
N ARG A 140 1.31 11.78 -1.03
CA ARG A 140 1.32 12.63 0.18
C ARG A 140 -0.05 12.92 0.77
N TYR A 141 -1.13 12.69 0.02
CA TYR A 141 -2.47 13.04 0.48
C TYR A 141 -3.00 11.94 1.40
N HIS A 142 -3.63 12.36 2.50
CA HIS A 142 -4.44 11.47 3.32
C HIS A 142 -5.59 10.90 2.47
N LEU A 143 -6.01 9.66 2.72
CA LEU A 143 -7.07 9.02 1.93
C LEU A 143 -8.38 9.83 1.96
N ASP A 144 -8.70 10.41 3.11
CA ASP A 144 -9.91 11.22 3.32
C ASP A 144 -9.86 12.59 2.63
N GLU A 145 -8.66 13.11 2.34
CA GLU A 145 -8.45 14.38 1.65
C GLU A 145 -8.34 14.22 0.13
N LEU A 146 -8.30 12.98 -0.36
CA LEU A 146 -8.05 12.69 -1.76
C LEU A 146 -9.31 12.95 -2.60
N THR A 147 -9.29 14.04 -3.37
CA THR A 147 -10.43 14.42 -4.21
C THR A 147 -10.28 13.98 -5.68
N ARG A 148 -11.40 13.98 -6.41
CA ARG A 148 -11.42 13.86 -7.88
C ARG A 148 -10.61 14.96 -8.58
N ALA A 149 -10.48 16.14 -7.98
CA ALA A 149 -9.70 17.23 -8.54
C ALA A 149 -8.20 16.88 -8.56
N HIS A 150 -7.67 16.31 -7.48
CA HIS A 150 -6.28 15.84 -7.42
C HIS A 150 -5.98 14.82 -8.54
N VAL A 151 -6.88 13.86 -8.75
CA VAL A 151 -6.71 12.86 -9.84
C VAL A 151 -6.73 13.52 -11.22
N ARG A 152 -7.65 14.45 -11.46
CA ARG A 152 -7.72 15.16 -12.76
C ARG A 152 -6.45 15.97 -13.01
N GLU A 153 -5.90 16.61 -11.99
CA GLU A 153 -4.69 17.41 -12.11
C GLU A 153 -3.46 16.54 -12.43
N MET A 154 -3.30 15.42 -11.73
CA MET A 154 -2.28 14.42 -12.06
C MET A 154 -2.38 13.98 -13.53
N LEU A 155 -3.59 13.67 -14.01
CA LEU A 155 -3.80 13.22 -15.39
C LEU A 155 -3.50 14.33 -16.42
N LYS A 156 -3.90 15.57 -16.15
CA LYS A 156 -3.57 16.72 -16.99
C LYS A 156 -2.06 16.90 -17.10
N GLY A 157 -1.34 16.81 -15.99
CA GLY A 157 0.13 16.91 -15.97
C GLY A 157 0.82 15.86 -16.85
N ILE A 158 0.31 14.62 -16.88
CA ILE A 158 0.85 13.56 -17.76
C ILE A 158 0.57 13.85 -19.23
N VAL A 159 -0.63 14.33 -19.55
CA VAL A 159 -1.01 14.71 -20.93
C VAL A 159 -0.18 15.89 -21.41
N ALA A 160 0.01 16.92 -20.58
CA ALA A 160 0.81 18.10 -20.90
C ALA A 160 2.28 17.76 -21.22
N LYS A 161 2.81 16.68 -20.61
CA LYS A 161 4.14 16.15 -20.91
C LYS A 161 4.22 15.35 -22.23
N GLY A 162 3.13 15.21 -22.98
CA GLY A 162 3.09 14.50 -24.25
C GLY A 162 2.84 12.99 -24.14
N TYR A 163 2.35 12.50 -23.00
CA TYR A 163 2.11 11.07 -22.76
C TYR A 163 0.61 10.71 -22.61
N PRO A 164 -0.25 10.96 -23.62
CA PRO A 164 -1.70 10.81 -23.50
C PRO A 164 -2.16 9.37 -23.21
N VAL A 165 -1.52 8.39 -23.86
CA VAL A 165 -1.82 6.96 -23.65
C VAL A 165 -1.39 6.52 -22.23
N ALA A 166 -0.28 7.05 -21.72
CA ALA A 166 0.16 6.77 -20.36
C ALA A 166 -0.86 7.30 -19.33
N ALA A 167 -1.42 8.49 -19.55
CA ALA A 167 -2.46 9.04 -18.66
C ALA A 167 -3.68 8.11 -18.55
N ASN A 168 -4.14 7.53 -19.67
CA ASN A 168 -5.24 6.54 -19.64
C ASN A 168 -4.88 5.28 -18.85
N ARG A 169 -3.64 4.79 -19.00
CA ARG A 169 -3.14 3.61 -18.26
C ARG A 169 -3.05 3.92 -16.77
N VAL A 170 -2.47 5.05 -16.40
CA VAL A 170 -2.34 5.52 -15.01
C VAL A 170 -3.71 5.62 -14.34
N LEU A 171 -4.72 6.21 -15.00
CA LEU A 171 -6.09 6.22 -14.46
C LEU A 171 -6.64 4.80 -14.24
N THR A 172 -6.36 3.88 -15.16
CA THR A 172 -6.79 2.48 -15.04
C THR A 172 -6.12 1.79 -13.85
N ARG A 173 -4.82 2.06 -13.61
CA ARG A 173 -4.09 1.54 -12.42
C ARG A 173 -4.63 2.10 -11.12
N LEU A 174 -4.81 3.42 -11.05
CA LEU A 174 -5.34 4.07 -9.87
C LEU A 174 -6.73 3.51 -9.50
N ARG A 175 -7.59 3.31 -10.49
CA ARG A 175 -8.91 2.69 -10.28
C ARG A 175 -8.83 1.28 -9.75
N ALA A 176 -7.94 0.45 -10.31
CA ALA A 176 -7.75 -0.91 -9.86
C ALA A 176 -7.28 -0.95 -8.40
N MET A 177 -6.33 -0.08 -8.04
CA MET A 177 -5.83 0.05 -6.67
C MET A 177 -6.94 0.49 -5.70
N LEU A 178 -7.72 1.52 -6.04
CA LEU A 178 -8.80 2.00 -5.19
C LEU A 178 -9.99 1.04 -5.12
N ASN A 179 -10.26 0.25 -6.17
CA ASN A 179 -11.25 -0.82 -6.12
C ASN A 179 -10.80 -1.97 -5.21
N TRP A 180 -9.51 -2.32 -5.25
CA TRP A 180 -8.96 -3.29 -4.31
C TRP A 180 -9.05 -2.75 -2.88
N ALA A 181 -8.65 -1.50 -2.65
CA ALA A 181 -8.74 -0.87 -1.34
C ALA A 181 -10.18 -0.86 -0.80
N LEU A 182 -11.16 -0.59 -1.67
CA LEU A 182 -12.58 -0.64 -1.34
C LEU A 182 -13.04 -2.06 -0.95
N ALA A 183 -12.54 -3.09 -1.64
CA ALA A 183 -12.88 -4.49 -1.35
C ALA A 183 -12.23 -5.02 -0.05
N GLU A 184 -11.16 -4.37 0.41
CA GLU A 184 -10.46 -4.68 1.67
C GLU A 184 -10.90 -3.74 2.81
N ASP A 185 -11.97 -2.97 2.62
CA ASP A 185 -12.50 -1.99 3.58
C ASP A 185 -11.47 -0.93 4.03
N LEU A 186 -10.49 -0.60 3.17
CA LEU A 186 -9.45 0.41 3.44
C LEU A 186 -9.87 1.82 3.02
N VAL A 187 -10.88 1.94 2.16
CA VAL A 187 -11.50 3.21 1.75
C VAL A 187 -13.00 2.99 1.63
N GLU A 188 -13.80 4.01 1.93
CA GLU A 188 -15.26 3.93 1.78
C GLU A 188 -15.70 4.06 0.32
N VAL A 189 -14.93 4.79 -0.50
CA VAL A 189 -15.30 5.11 -1.88
C VAL A 189 -14.09 5.11 -2.81
N ASN A 190 -14.28 4.60 -4.03
CA ASN A 190 -13.31 4.81 -5.10
C ASN A 190 -13.47 6.21 -5.71
N ILE A 191 -12.65 7.16 -5.27
CA ILE A 191 -12.69 8.55 -5.76
C ILE A 191 -12.37 8.67 -7.27
N ALA A 192 -11.67 7.70 -7.87
CA ALA A 192 -11.39 7.67 -9.30
C ALA A 192 -12.51 7.03 -10.15
N ALA A 193 -13.56 6.50 -9.50
CA ALA A 193 -14.73 5.97 -10.19
C ALA A 193 -15.41 7.08 -11.03
N GLY A 194 -15.84 6.73 -12.24
CA GLY A 194 -16.54 7.66 -13.15
C GLY A 194 -15.67 8.73 -13.84
N ILE A 195 -14.41 8.95 -13.45
CA ILE A 195 -13.50 9.86 -14.19
C ILE A 195 -13.28 9.38 -15.65
N LYS A 196 -13.66 10.18 -16.65
CA LYS A 196 -13.43 9.78 -18.04
C LYS A 196 -11.94 9.75 -18.36
N LYS A 197 -11.53 8.80 -19.22
CA LYS A 197 -10.16 8.76 -19.75
C LYS A 197 -9.86 10.10 -20.46
N PRO A 198 -8.72 10.75 -20.16
CA PRO A 198 -8.43 12.09 -20.68
C PRO A 198 -8.22 12.10 -22.20
N THR A 199 -7.86 10.98 -22.83
CA THR A 199 -7.63 10.91 -24.28
C THR A 199 -8.34 9.74 -24.94
N LYS A 200 -8.77 9.94 -26.19
CA LYS A 200 -9.21 8.87 -27.07
C LYS A 200 -7.99 8.21 -27.70
N GLU A 201 -7.75 6.94 -27.40
CA GLU A 201 -6.70 6.16 -28.04
C GLU A 201 -7.07 5.96 -29.52
N ARG A 202 -6.23 6.45 -30.42
CA ARG A 202 -6.34 6.15 -31.85
C ARG A 202 -5.55 4.87 -32.12
N PRO A 203 -6.18 3.80 -32.63
CA PRO A 203 -5.45 2.65 -33.14
C PRO A 203 -4.42 3.12 -34.18
N ARG A 204 -3.28 2.42 -34.22
CA ARG A 204 -2.32 2.61 -35.32
C ARG A 204 -2.78 1.69 -36.44
N ASP A 205 -3.20 2.28 -37.55
CA ASP A 205 -3.71 1.54 -38.72
C ASP A 205 -2.60 1.20 -39.73
N ARG A 206 -1.38 1.70 -39.52
CA ARG A 206 -0.23 1.42 -40.40
C ARG A 206 0.25 -0.02 -40.21
N THR A 207 0.17 -0.79 -41.30
CA THR A 207 0.87 -2.06 -41.48
C THR A 207 2.13 -1.85 -42.32
N LEU A 208 3.06 -2.81 -42.29
CA LEU A 208 4.21 -2.80 -43.20
C LEU A 208 3.73 -3.14 -44.61
N THR A 209 4.30 -2.48 -45.62
CA THR A 209 4.11 -2.88 -47.03
C THR A 209 5.04 -4.02 -47.40
N ASP A 210 4.76 -4.73 -48.50
CA ASP A 210 5.63 -5.79 -49.01
C ASP A 210 7.05 -5.28 -49.27
N GLY A 211 7.19 -4.06 -49.81
CA GLY A 211 8.49 -3.42 -50.00
C GLY A 211 9.23 -3.16 -48.68
N GLU A 212 8.52 -2.74 -47.63
CA GLU A 212 9.10 -2.57 -46.30
C GLU A 212 9.47 -3.92 -45.65
N LEU A 213 8.68 -4.97 -45.86
CA LEU A 213 8.99 -6.32 -45.39
C LEU A 213 10.27 -6.85 -46.07
N VAL A 214 10.42 -6.65 -47.38
CA VAL A 214 11.64 -6.99 -48.13
C VAL A 214 12.84 -6.21 -47.61
N ALA A 215 12.68 -4.90 -47.36
CA ALA A 215 13.74 -4.07 -46.80
C ALA A 215 14.19 -4.55 -45.41
N ILE A 216 13.24 -4.87 -44.52
CA ILE A 216 13.54 -5.43 -43.19
C ILE A 216 14.24 -6.78 -43.34
N TRP A 217 13.76 -7.67 -44.20
CA TRP A 217 14.36 -8.98 -44.42
C TRP A 217 15.83 -8.86 -44.83
N ARG A 218 16.12 -8.02 -45.83
CA ARG A 218 17.50 -7.75 -46.27
C ARG A 218 18.34 -7.17 -45.14
N GLY A 219 17.81 -6.21 -44.37
CA GLY A 219 18.49 -5.65 -43.21
C GLY A 219 18.80 -6.67 -42.09
N THR A 220 18.13 -7.83 -42.07
CA THR A 220 18.51 -8.91 -41.12
C THR A 220 19.84 -9.58 -41.46
N GLU A 221 20.33 -9.45 -42.70
CA GLU A 221 21.58 -10.10 -43.15
C GLU A 221 22.82 -9.56 -42.41
N ASP A 222 22.75 -8.32 -41.94
CA ASP A 222 23.83 -7.69 -41.16
C ASP A 222 23.74 -8.03 -39.66
N LEU A 223 22.65 -8.67 -39.20
CA LEU A 223 22.47 -9.03 -37.80
C LEU A 223 23.20 -10.33 -37.46
N SER A 224 23.78 -10.39 -36.27
CA SER A 224 24.37 -11.62 -35.72
C SER A 224 23.32 -12.52 -35.08
N TYR A 225 23.68 -13.78 -34.85
CA TYR A 225 22.87 -14.71 -34.08
C TYR A 225 22.69 -14.21 -32.62
N PRO A 226 21.48 -14.30 -32.04
CA PRO A 226 20.24 -14.86 -32.59
C PRO A 226 19.30 -13.82 -33.22
N ALA A 227 19.72 -12.55 -33.35
CA ALA A 227 18.84 -11.46 -33.75
C ALA A 227 18.32 -11.62 -35.18
N ARG A 228 19.15 -12.15 -36.09
CA ARG A 228 18.77 -12.46 -37.47
C ARG A 228 17.63 -13.47 -37.53
N GLU A 229 17.82 -14.64 -36.92
CA GLU A 229 16.87 -15.76 -36.92
C GLU A 229 15.58 -15.35 -36.21
N PHE A 230 15.70 -14.65 -35.09
CA PHE A 230 14.58 -14.14 -34.34
C PHE A 230 13.69 -13.21 -35.17
N MET A 231 14.28 -12.24 -35.87
CA MET A 231 13.54 -11.30 -36.74
C MET A 231 12.90 -12.02 -37.92
N ARG A 232 13.62 -12.95 -38.57
CA ARG A 232 13.09 -13.72 -39.70
C ARG A 232 11.92 -14.62 -39.28
N LEU A 233 12.03 -15.28 -38.12
CA LEU A 233 10.96 -16.12 -37.60
C LEU A 233 9.70 -15.31 -37.26
N LEU A 234 9.85 -14.08 -36.75
CA LEU A 234 8.73 -13.16 -36.55
C LEU A 234 8.03 -12.80 -37.85
N LEU A 235 8.80 -12.52 -38.91
CA LEU A 235 8.25 -12.16 -40.23
C LEU A 235 7.53 -13.35 -40.88
N LEU A 236 8.09 -14.56 -40.77
CA LEU A 236 7.53 -15.77 -41.39
C LEU A 236 6.27 -16.28 -40.67
N THR A 237 6.27 -16.22 -39.34
CA THR A 237 5.18 -16.83 -38.54
C THR A 237 4.09 -15.85 -38.12
N GLY A 238 4.38 -14.54 -38.16
CA GLY A 238 3.46 -13.49 -37.67
C GLY A 238 3.15 -13.58 -36.17
N GLN A 239 3.87 -14.41 -35.41
CA GLN A 239 3.61 -14.63 -34.00
C GLN A 239 4.10 -13.47 -33.13
N ARG A 240 3.59 -13.39 -31.89
CA ARG A 240 3.99 -12.30 -30.99
C ARG A 240 5.47 -12.42 -30.65
N ARG A 241 6.15 -11.28 -30.60
CA ARG A 241 7.56 -11.14 -30.18
C ARG A 241 7.91 -12.00 -28.97
N ASP A 242 7.07 -11.96 -27.94
CA ASP A 242 7.31 -12.67 -26.68
C ASP A 242 7.05 -14.18 -26.78
N ASP A 243 6.23 -14.63 -27.72
CA ASP A 243 5.96 -16.06 -27.96
C ASP A 243 7.17 -16.69 -28.67
N VAL A 244 7.69 -16.03 -29.71
CA VAL A 244 8.91 -16.43 -30.44
C VAL A 244 10.14 -16.37 -29.53
N ARG A 245 10.28 -15.33 -28.70
CA ARG A 245 11.44 -15.17 -27.80
C ARG A 245 11.54 -16.29 -26.76
N LYS A 246 10.41 -16.89 -26.39
CA LYS A 246 10.30 -17.92 -25.35
C LYS A 246 10.04 -19.31 -25.95
N MET A 247 10.21 -19.45 -27.25
CA MET A 247 10.05 -20.71 -27.98
C MET A 247 11.06 -21.73 -27.48
N HIS A 248 10.65 -22.99 -27.40
CA HIS A 248 11.51 -24.10 -26.99
C HIS A 248 11.48 -25.20 -28.05
N TRP A 249 12.58 -25.97 -28.16
CA TRP A 249 12.73 -26.93 -29.26
C TRP A 249 11.78 -28.13 -29.17
N ASP A 250 11.32 -28.48 -27.98
CA ASP A 250 10.30 -29.52 -27.74
C ASP A 250 8.89 -29.12 -28.20
N GLU A 251 8.67 -27.83 -28.48
CA GLU A 251 7.42 -27.32 -29.04
C GLU A 251 7.35 -27.47 -30.57
N VAL A 252 8.47 -27.84 -31.21
CA VAL A 252 8.61 -27.94 -32.67
C VAL A 252 8.64 -29.38 -33.12
N ASP A 253 7.70 -29.74 -33.99
CA ASP A 253 7.75 -30.98 -34.74
C ASP A 253 8.20 -30.66 -36.18
N LEU A 254 9.47 -30.92 -36.48
CA LEU A 254 10.05 -30.72 -37.80
C LEU A 254 9.53 -31.73 -38.84
N LYS A 255 9.01 -32.90 -38.42
CA LYS A 255 8.43 -33.89 -39.34
C LYS A 255 7.02 -33.45 -39.76
N ALA A 256 6.24 -32.97 -38.80
CA ALA A 256 4.93 -32.40 -39.06
C ALA A 256 4.99 -30.95 -39.60
N ALA A 257 6.17 -30.33 -39.57
CA ALA A 257 6.40 -28.91 -39.84
C ALA A 257 5.46 -28.01 -39.03
N THR A 258 5.33 -28.28 -37.72
CA THR A 258 4.47 -27.48 -36.85
C THR A 258 5.19 -27.00 -35.61
N TRP A 259 4.76 -25.86 -35.08
CA TRP A 259 5.15 -25.34 -33.78
C TRP A 259 3.92 -25.16 -32.89
N THR A 260 3.88 -25.82 -31.75
CA THR A 260 2.77 -25.72 -30.78
C THR A 260 3.13 -24.83 -29.61
N ILE A 261 2.55 -23.63 -29.55
CA ILE A 261 2.71 -22.72 -28.41
C ILE A 261 1.83 -23.20 -27.25
N PRO A 262 2.38 -23.51 -26.06
CA PRO A 262 1.61 -24.04 -24.94
C PRO A 262 0.58 -23.05 -24.39
N ALA A 263 -0.51 -23.59 -23.84
CA ALA A 263 -1.60 -22.82 -23.24
C ALA A 263 -1.16 -21.84 -22.14
N GLY A 264 -0.17 -22.20 -21.32
CA GLY A 264 0.36 -21.32 -20.26
C GLY A 264 1.10 -20.08 -20.77
N ARG A 265 1.59 -20.12 -22.02
CA ARG A 265 2.28 -19.00 -22.68
C ARG A 265 1.36 -18.21 -23.60
N TYR A 266 0.35 -18.83 -24.19
CA TYR A 266 -0.53 -18.16 -25.13
C TYR A 266 -1.58 -17.27 -24.44
N LYS A 267 -1.83 -16.08 -25.01
CA LYS A 267 -2.65 -15.02 -24.41
C LYS A 267 -4.08 -15.44 -24.05
N THR A 268 -4.65 -16.41 -24.78
CA THR A 268 -6.03 -16.87 -24.59
C THR A 268 -6.15 -18.09 -23.67
N GLY A 269 -5.04 -18.60 -23.13
CA GLY A 269 -5.04 -19.78 -22.25
C GLY A 269 -5.28 -21.11 -22.97
N ARG A 270 -5.21 -21.13 -24.31
CA ARG A 270 -5.31 -22.34 -25.14
C ARG A 270 -4.03 -22.51 -25.94
N ALA A 271 -3.64 -23.75 -26.22
CA ALA A 271 -2.51 -24.01 -27.10
C ALA A 271 -2.79 -23.44 -28.51
N HIS A 272 -1.75 -22.94 -29.17
CA HIS A 272 -1.85 -22.40 -30.53
C HIS A 272 -0.89 -23.16 -31.43
N LEU A 273 -1.43 -23.76 -32.48
CA LEU A 273 -0.67 -24.44 -33.50
C LEU A 273 -0.29 -23.43 -34.60
N VAL A 274 1.01 -23.33 -34.87
CA VAL A 274 1.59 -22.56 -35.96
C VAL A 274 2.04 -23.57 -37.03
N PRO A 275 1.45 -23.54 -38.24
CA PRO A 275 1.90 -24.35 -39.38
C PRO A 275 3.26 -23.91 -39.93
#